data_AF-A0A558FF24-F1
#
_entry.id   AF-A0A558FF24-F1
#
_cell.length_a   1.000
_cell.length_b   1.000
_cell.length_c   1.000
_cell.angle_alpha   90.00
_cell.angle_beta   90.00
_cell.angle_gamma   90.00
#
_symmetry.space_group_name_H-M   'P 1'
#
loop_
_entity.id
_entity.type
_entity.pdbx_description
1 polymer ?
#
loop_
_entity_poly.entity_id
_entity_poly.type
_entity_poly.pdbx_seq_one_letter_code
_entity_poly.pdbx_strand_id
1 'polypeptide(L)'
;MLIFNCTEAASNFFSRVNKGKKITPVDSNPPSHTIEEDDPDDLVEQWLVHAITVQRKHVLLVIHVQTRYCMIFAESKKADLEGFIQRFSDRWINGLMCYAMQNDILQWVNYSPMLERFEESCHLYRMYRRSHRSAQKHIEQIAWVFEDCAAEWGSLPPDEIMAGRFDAQMNDTLRNSKGHKDYFYPDEEMMVHWLRTYCGLDELGIQAARDRRKQVRQELRDLERHLQLG
;
A
#
# COMPACT_ATOMS: atom_id res chain seq x y z
N MET A 1 5.50 10.84 -9.74
CA MET A 1 4.72 11.72 -8.82
C MET A 1 3.77 10.86 -7.99
N LEU A 2 3.44 11.23 -6.75
CA LEU A 2 2.40 10.55 -5.96
C LEU A 2 1.01 11.17 -6.16
N ILE A 3 0.00 10.34 -6.41
CA ILE A 3 -1.40 10.77 -6.41
C ILE A 3 -2.19 9.99 -5.36
N PHE A 4 -2.73 10.71 -4.37
CA PHE A 4 -3.63 10.18 -3.37
C PHE A 4 -5.09 10.47 -3.75
N ASN A 5 -5.75 9.46 -4.30
CA ASN A 5 -7.16 9.49 -4.61
C ASN A 5 -7.96 9.23 -3.33
N CYS A 6 -8.61 10.26 -2.83
CA CYS A 6 -9.32 10.25 -1.57
C CYS A 6 -10.79 9.95 -1.80
N THR A 7 -11.27 8.87 -1.19
CA THR A 7 -12.72 8.66 -1.01
C THR A 7 -13.36 9.83 -0.26
N GLU A 8 -14.69 9.90 -0.22
CA GLU A 8 -15.39 10.92 0.56
C GLU A 8 -14.98 10.93 2.04
N ALA A 9 -14.87 9.75 2.66
CA ALA A 9 -14.44 9.61 4.04
C ALA A 9 -13.02 10.15 4.26
N ALA A 10 -12.07 9.79 3.38
CA ALA A 10 -10.71 10.31 3.44
C ALA A 10 -10.65 11.84 3.19
N SER A 11 -11.42 12.33 2.22
CA SER A 11 -11.52 13.76 1.93
C SER A 11 -11.99 14.54 3.16
N ASN A 12 -12.97 14.01 3.90
CA ASN A 12 -13.44 14.62 5.14
C ASN A 12 -12.46 14.48 6.30
N PHE A 13 -11.67 13.39 6.35
CA PHE A 13 -10.62 13.19 7.34
C PHE A 13 -9.49 14.23 7.21
N PHE A 14 -9.02 14.50 5.99
CA PHE A 14 -7.97 15.49 5.75
C PHE A 14 -8.47 16.94 5.80
N SER A 15 -9.78 17.14 5.90
CA SER A 15 -10.39 18.46 6.00
C SER A 15 -10.57 18.92 7.45
N ARG A 16 -10.50 20.24 7.66
CA ARG A 16 -10.93 20.88 8.91
C ARG A 16 -11.83 22.07 8.65
N VAL A 17 -12.66 22.42 9.62
CA VAL A 17 -13.46 23.65 9.58
C VAL A 17 -12.76 24.71 10.43
N ASN A 18 -12.48 25.86 9.85
CA ASN A 18 -11.97 27.02 10.55
C ASN A 18 -12.88 28.21 10.28
N LYS A 19 -13.49 28.77 11.33
CA LYS A 19 -14.45 29.89 11.25
C LYS A 19 -15.56 29.65 10.20
N GLY A 20 -16.15 28.46 10.21
CA GLY A 20 -17.23 28.06 9.29
C GLY A 20 -16.79 27.74 7.86
N LYS A 21 -15.51 27.90 7.51
CA LYS A 21 -14.96 27.55 6.20
C LYS A 21 -14.25 26.20 6.24
N LYS A 22 -14.58 25.32 5.30
CA LYS A 22 -13.85 24.06 5.09
C LYS A 22 -12.50 24.38 4.45
N ILE A 23 -11.43 23.97 5.12
CA ILE A 23 -10.07 23.97 4.60
C ILE A 23 -9.73 22.52 4.30
N THR A 24 -9.41 22.23 3.04
CA THR A 24 -9.10 20.89 2.56
C THR A 24 -7.86 20.93 1.66
N PRO A 25 -6.92 19.99 1.80
CA PRO A 25 -5.86 19.80 0.82
C PRO A 25 -6.31 18.95 -0.38
N VAL A 26 -7.49 18.32 -0.30
CA VAL A 26 -8.03 17.46 -1.34
C VAL A 26 -8.75 18.30 -2.38
N ASP A 27 -8.26 18.26 -3.61
CA ASP A 27 -8.82 18.95 -4.76
C ASP A 27 -10.06 18.20 -5.30
N SER A 28 -11.13 18.94 -5.55
CA SER A 28 -12.39 18.42 -6.10
C SER A 28 -12.44 18.42 -7.63
N ASN A 29 -11.43 18.97 -8.30
CA ASN A 29 -11.33 19.07 -9.75
C ASN A 29 -10.16 18.21 -10.26
N PRO A 30 -10.27 16.87 -10.19
CA PRO A 30 -9.26 16.00 -10.76
C PRO A 30 -9.17 16.14 -12.30
N PRO A 31 -8.03 15.73 -12.91
CA PRO A 31 -7.88 15.70 -14.37
C PRO A 31 -8.94 14.84 -15.08
N SER A 32 -9.40 13.79 -14.41
CA SER A 32 -10.41 12.83 -14.88
C SER A 32 -11.39 12.49 -13.75
N HIS A 33 -12.59 11.98 -14.07
CA HIS A 33 -13.59 11.70 -13.05
C HIS A 33 -13.28 10.43 -12.24
N THR A 34 -12.68 9.44 -12.89
CA THR A 34 -12.29 8.17 -12.27
C THR A 34 -10.81 7.88 -12.52
N ILE A 35 -10.19 7.08 -11.64
CA ILE A 35 -8.77 6.73 -11.82
C ILE A 35 -8.59 5.93 -13.11
N GLU A 36 -9.59 5.12 -13.47
CA GLU A 36 -9.58 4.27 -14.65
C GLU A 36 -9.57 5.03 -15.99
N GLU A 37 -9.85 6.33 -15.98
CA GLU A 37 -9.82 7.22 -17.15
C GLU A 37 -8.44 7.86 -17.37
N ASP A 38 -7.53 7.78 -16.40
CA ASP A 38 -6.17 8.32 -16.55
C ASP A 38 -5.39 7.48 -17.58
N ASP A 39 -4.66 8.15 -18.47
CA ASP A 39 -3.65 7.47 -19.27
C ASP A 39 -2.59 6.87 -18.32
N PRO A 40 -2.16 5.62 -18.54
CA PRO A 40 -1.13 4.99 -17.72
C PRO A 40 0.20 5.68 -18.02
N ASP A 41 0.52 6.71 -17.25
CA ASP A 41 1.88 7.21 -17.12
C ASP A 41 2.59 6.36 -16.05
N ASP A 42 3.54 5.55 -16.50
CA ASP A 42 4.30 4.61 -15.67
C ASP A 42 5.07 5.30 -14.52
N LEU A 43 5.20 6.63 -14.54
CA LEU A 43 5.87 7.42 -13.50
C LEU A 43 4.90 7.98 -12.43
N VAL A 44 3.60 7.71 -12.55
CA VAL A 44 2.58 8.21 -11.62
C VAL A 44 2.12 7.10 -10.68
N GLU A 45 2.47 7.25 -9.41
CA GLU A 45 2.12 6.33 -8.34
C GLU A 45 0.72 6.66 -7.81
N GLN A 46 -0.28 5.89 -8.21
CA GLN A 46 -1.68 6.13 -7.85
C GLN A 46 -2.13 5.28 -6.67
N TRP A 47 -2.57 5.94 -5.60
CA TRP A 47 -3.05 5.32 -4.38
C TRP A 47 -4.50 5.71 -4.12
N LEU A 48 -5.33 4.78 -3.70
CA LEU A 48 -6.66 5.07 -3.16
C LEU A 48 -6.57 5.12 -1.63
N VAL A 49 -7.08 6.20 -1.03
CA VAL A 49 -7.10 6.43 0.41
C VAL A 49 -8.54 6.40 0.92
N HIS A 50 -8.77 5.58 1.93
CA HIS A 50 -10.02 5.50 2.66
C HIS A 50 -9.80 5.73 4.14
N ALA A 51 -10.80 6.31 4.80
CA ALA A 51 -10.77 6.58 6.23
C ALA A 51 -11.94 5.90 6.90
N ILE A 52 -11.65 5.17 7.98
CA ILE A 52 -12.64 4.55 8.86
C ILE A 52 -12.40 4.98 10.30
N THR A 53 -13.31 4.60 11.20
CA THR A 53 -13.17 4.83 12.64
C THR A 53 -13.35 3.50 13.35
N VAL A 54 -12.30 3.04 14.03
CA VAL A 54 -12.29 1.77 14.76
C VAL A 54 -11.94 2.07 16.21
N GLN A 55 -12.75 1.56 17.15
CA GLN A 55 -12.58 1.83 18.59
C GLN A 55 -12.41 3.33 18.93
N ARG A 56 -13.20 4.18 18.26
CA ARG A 56 -13.18 5.66 18.39
C ARG A 56 -11.87 6.34 17.94
N LYS A 57 -10.97 5.62 17.28
CA LYS A 57 -9.74 6.16 16.70
C LYS A 57 -9.82 6.13 15.18
N HIS A 58 -9.23 7.13 14.54
CA HIS A 58 -9.20 7.19 13.07
C HIS A 58 -8.14 6.24 12.52
N VAL A 59 -8.51 5.55 11.44
CA VAL A 59 -7.61 4.64 10.72
C VAL A 59 -7.69 4.98 9.25
N LEU A 60 -6.53 5.11 8.61
CA LEU A 60 -6.44 5.25 7.16
C LEU A 60 -6.07 3.90 6.55
N LEU A 61 -6.78 3.55 5.49
CA LEU A 61 -6.51 2.41 4.64
C LEU A 61 -6.05 2.96 3.30
N VAL A 62 -4.87 2.53 2.85
CA VAL A 62 -4.26 3.03 1.63
C VAL A 62 -3.94 1.85 0.74
N ILE A 63 -4.35 1.88 -0.53
CA ILE A 63 -4.12 0.78 -1.47
C ILE A 63 -3.54 1.31 -2.79
N HIS A 64 -2.48 0.68 -3.27
CA HIS A 64 -1.90 0.98 -4.55
C HIS A 64 -2.84 0.51 -5.65
N VAL A 65 -3.14 1.38 -6.61
CA VAL A 65 -4.14 1.09 -7.64
C VAL A 65 -3.67 -0.04 -8.53
N GLN A 66 -2.43 0.00 -9.01
CA GLN A 66 -1.94 -1.00 -9.96
C GLN A 66 -1.78 -2.39 -9.30
N THR A 67 -1.09 -2.46 -8.16
CA THR A 67 -0.66 -3.74 -7.56
C THR A 67 -1.59 -4.24 -6.46
N ARG A 68 -2.55 -3.42 -6.03
CA ARG A 68 -3.44 -3.68 -4.87
C ARG A 68 -2.72 -3.82 -3.53
N TYR A 69 -1.45 -3.47 -3.45
CA TYR A 69 -0.69 -3.46 -2.21
C TYR A 69 -1.28 -2.45 -1.23
N CYS A 70 -1.52 -2.85 0.00
CA CYS A 70 -2.17 -2.03 1.01
C CYS A 70 -1.30 -1.75 2.23
N MET A 71 -1.55 -0.61 2.86
CA MET A 71 -1.01 -0.24 4.17
C MET A 71 -2.12 0.36 5.03
N ILE A 72 -2.09 0.08 6.32
CA ILE A 72 -2.97 0.65 7.32
C ILE A 72 -2.20 1.62 8.23
N PHE A 73 -2.84 2.74 8.57
CA PHE A 73 -2.30 3.75 9.47
C PHE A 73 -3.25 3.93 10.64
N ALA A 74 -3.01 3.17 11.71
CA ALA A 74 -3.74 3.28 12.95
C ALA A 74 -3.46 4.61 13.67
N GLU A 75 -4.45 5.06 14.44
CA GLU A 75 -4.39 6.27 15.26
C GLU A 75 -4.01 7.54 14.47
N SER A 76 -4.53 7.63 13.25
CA SER A 76 -4.20 8.74 12.35
C SER A 76 -4.77 10.06 12.86
N LYS A 77 -3.96 11.12 12.85
CA LYS A 77 -4.37 12.44 13.33
C LYS A 77 -5.18 13.17 12.26
N LYS A 78 -6.38 13.60 12.62
CA LYS A 78 -7.28 14.31 11.70
C LYS A 78 -6.64 15.59 11.16
N ALA A 79 -6.80 15.85 9.86
CA ALA A 79 -6.26 17.01 9.14
C ALA A 79 -4.73 17.19 9.26
N ASP A 80 -3.98 16.10 9.55
CA ASP A 80 -2.52 16.07 9.55
C ASP A 80 -1.99 15.47 8.25
N LEU A 81 -1.89 16.30 7.22
CA LEU A 81 -1.42 15.86 5.90
C LEU A 81 0.07 15.55 5.90
N GLU A 82 0.89 16.45 6.46
CA GLU A 82 2.34 16.31 6.46
C GLU A 82 2.77 15.06 7.24
N GLY A 83 2.19 14.84 8.43
CA GLY A 83 2.43 13.63 9.21
C GLY A 83 1.99 12.35 8.48
N PHE A 84 0.90 12.41 7.70
CA PHE A 84 0.47 11.28 6.88
C PHE A 84 1.46 10.98 5.75
N ILE A 85 1.90 11.99 4.99
CA ILE A 85 2.83 11.80 3.86
C ILE A 85 4.17 11.24 4.34
N GLN A 86 4.72 11.77 5.44
CA GLN A 86 5.97 11.26 6.01
C GLN A 86 5.82 9.80 6.44
N ARG A 87 4.80 9.49 7.26
CA ARG A 87 4.52 8.11 7.70
C ARG A 87 4.32 7.18 6.51
N PHE A 88 3.58 7.61 5.49
CA PHE A 88 3.32 6.82 4.30
C PHE A 88 4.60 6.44 3.56
N SER A 89 5.47 7.40 3.26
CA SER A 89 6.71 7.16 2.50
C SER A 89 7.65 6.23 3.28
N ASP A 90 7.85 6.51 4.56
CA ASP A 90 8.68 5.66 5.43
C ASP A 90 8.13 4.24 5.49
N ARG A 91 6.81 4.09 5.60
CA ARG A 91 6.17 2.78 5.74
C ARG A 91 6.22 1.97 4.45
N TRP A 92 6.08 2.63 3.30
CA TRP A 92 6.15 1.97 2.01
C TRP A 92 7.54 1.41 1.74
N ILE A 93 8.59 2.23 1.91
CA ILE A 93 9.98 1.78 1.74
C ILE A 93 10.30 0.66 2.73
N ASN A 94 10.00 0.85 4.02
CA ASN A 94 10.29 -0.15 5.04
C ASN A 94 9.56 -1.48 4.79
N GLY A 95 8.28 -1.43 4.39
CA GLY A 95 7.51 -2.62 4.03
C GLY A 95 8.16 -3.40 2.89
N LEU A 96 8.62 -2.70 1.86
CA LEU A 96 9.29 -3.32 0.73
C LEU A 96 10.66 -3.89 1.07
N MET A 97 11.45 -3.19 1.87
CA MET A 97 12.75 -3.69 2.35
C MET A 97 12.57 -4.93 3.22
N CYS A 98 11.58 -4.93 4.13
CA CYS A 98 11.24 -6.10 4.92
C CYS A 98 10.81 -7.28 4.04
N TYR A 99 9.94 -7.03 3.06
CA TYR A 99 9.49 -8.07 2.13
C TYR A 99 10.64 -8.64 1.30
N ALA A 100 11.51 -7.78 0.75
CA ALA A 100 12.67 -8.20 -0.01
C ALA A 100 13.66 -9.02 0.84
N MET A 101 13.86 -8.63 2.10
CA MET A 101 14.69 -9.39 3.05
C MET A 101 14.09 -10.77 3.33
N GLN A 102 12.78 -10.85 3.60
CA GLN A 102 12.10 -12.11 3.92
C GLN A 102 12.07 -13.10 2.75
N ASN A 103 12.15 -12.60 1.51
CA ASN A 103 12.08 -13.42 0.30
C ASN A 103 13.43 -13.58 -0.41
N ASP A 104 14.52 -13.16 0.23
CA ASP A 104 15.89 -13.25 -0.32
C ASP A 104 16.06 -12.52 -1.68
N ILE A 105 15.46 -11.34 -1.77
CA ILE A 105 15.42 -10.49 -2.96
C ILE A 105 16.37 -9.28 -2.84
N LEU A 106 16.93 -9.02 -1.66
CA LEU A 106 17.79 -7.84 -1.42
C LEU A 106 18.97 -7.71 -2.39
N GLN A 107 19.48 -8.82 -2.96
CA GLN A 107 20.53 -8.80 -3.96
C GLN A 107 20.18 -8.02 -5.24
N TRP A 108 18.88 -7.88 -5.54
CA TRP A 108 18.38 -7.08 -6.67
C TRP A 108 18.01 -5.64 -6.27
N VAL A 109 18.15 -5.28 -5.00
CA VAL A 109 17.86 -3.94 -4.49
C VAL A 109 19.18 -3.18 -4.34
N ASN A 110 19.51 -2.37 -5.34
CA ASN A 110 20.60 -1.41 -5.20
C ASN A 110 20.10 -0.19 -4.42
N TYR A 111 20.27 -0.21 -3.09
CA TYR A 111 19.57 0.68 -2.18
C TYR A 111 19.74 2.18 -2.49
N SER A 112 20.98 2.67 -2.64
CA SER A 112 21.19 4.11 -2.81
C SER A 112 20.61 4.67 -4.11
N PRO A 113 20.87 4.08 -5.29
CA PRO A 113 20.23 4.53 -6.54
C PRO A 113 18.72 4.31 -6.57
N MET A 114 18.22 3.28 -5.88
CA MET A 114 16.79 3.04 -5.73
C MET A 114 16.13 4.16 -4.94
N LEU A 115 16.73 4.56 -3.81
CA LEU A 115 16.20 5.63 -2.97
C LEU A 115 16.23 6.98 -3.68
N GLU A 116 17.32 7.30 -4.39
CA GLU A 116 17.43 8.53 -5.20
C GLU A 116 16.30 8.61 -6.24
N ARG A 117 16.08 7.53 -7.02
CA ARG A 117 14.99 7.48 -8.01
C ARG A 117 13.62 7.59 -7.37
N PHE A 118 13.42 6.98 -6.20
CA PHE A 118 12.17 7.10 -5.45
C PHE A 118 11.93 8.54 -5.02
N GLU A 119 12.92 9.21 -4.41
CA GLU A 119 12.83 10.60 -3.99
C GLU A 119 12.55 11.52 -5.19
N GLU A 120 13.29 11.37 -6.29
CA GLU A 120 13.07 12.12 -7.53
C GLU A 120 11.67 11.91 -8.11
N SER A 121 11.16 10.68 -8.08
CA SER A 121 9.84 10.37 -8.65
C SER A 121 8.70 10.79 -7.73
N CYS A 122 8.89 10.73 -6.41
CA CYS A 122 7.82 10.84 -5.42
C CYS A 122 7.89 12.10 -4.54
N HIS A 123 8.84 13.03 -4.79
CA HIS A 123 8.93 14.29 -4.04
C HIS A 123 7.69 15.20 -4.16
N LEU A 124 6.94 15.10 -5.26
CA LEU A 124 5.66 15.79 -5.42
C LEU A 124 4.50 14.86 -5.18
N TYR A 125 3.49 15.37 -4.48
CA TYR A 125 2.21 14.70 -4.31
C TYR A 125 1.00 15.60 -4.59
N ARG A 126 -0.09 14.97 -5.02
CA ARG A 126 -1.41 15.60 -5.17
C ARG A 126 -2.47 14.74 -4.48
N MET A 127 -3.52 15.40 -3.98
CA MET A 127 -4.68 14.73 -3.41
C MET A 127 -5.93 15.11 -4.20
N TYR A 128 -6.66 14.13 -4.70
CA TYR A 128 -7.89 14.33 -5.46
C TYR A 128 -9.06 13.62 -4.82
N ARG A 129 -10.25 14.21 -4.87
CA ARG A 129 -11.48 13.51 -4.53
C ARG A 129 -11.88 12.63 -5.72
N ARG A 130 -11.44 11.37 -5.70
CA ARG A 130 -11.73 10.36 -6.73
C ARG A 130 -12.02 9.01 -6.10
N SER A 131 -12.72 8.17 -6.85
CA SER A 131 -13.00 6.78 -6.48
C SER A 131 -12.41 5.84 -7.52
N HIS A 132 -12.18 4.59 -7.11
CA HIS A 132 -11.87 3.49 -8.02
C HIS A 132 -12.57 2.25 -7.50
N ARG A 133 -13.56 1.77 -8.26
CA ARG A 133 -14.52 0.76 -7.79
C ARG A 133 -13.84 -0.55 -7.40
N SER A 134 -12.88 -1.02 -8.18
CA SER A 134 -12.18 -2.28 -7.90
C SER A 134 -11.26 -2.16 -6.69
N ALA A 135 -10.52 -1.06 -6.56
CA ALA A 135 -9.68 -0.79 -5.40
C ALA A 135 -10.50 -0.65 -4.12
N GLN A 136 -11.64 0.05 -4.20
CA GLN A 136 -12.57 0.28 -3.09
C GLN A 136 -13.10 -1.04 -2.53
N LYS A 137 -13.49 -1.99 -3.38
CA LYS A 137 -13.92 -3.32 -2.94
C LYS A 137 -12.86 -4.04 -2.11
N HIS A 138 -11.59 -3.95 -2.51
CA HIS A 138 -10.48 -4.54 -1.76
C HIS A 138 -10.22 -3.82 -0.45
N ILE A 139 -10.30 -2.49 -0.42
CA ILE A 139 -10.22 -1.69 0.80
C ILE A 139 -11.33 -2.06 1.78
N GLU A 140 -12.56 -2.26 1.32
CA GLU A 140 -13.70 -2.63 2.18
C GLU A 140 -13.50 -4.02 2.81
N GLN A 141 -12.94 -4.97 2.05
CA GLN A 141 -12.57 -6.27 2.59
C GLN A 141 -11.47 -6.15 3.66
N ILE A 142 -10.44 -5.35 3.41
CA ILE A 142 -9.36 -5.10 4.38
C ILE A 142 -9.93 -4.41 5.63
N ALA A 143 -10.83 -3.44 5.46
CA ALA A 143 -11.50 -2.75 6.57
C ALA A 143 -12.25 -3.73 7.47
N TRP A 144 -13.02 -4.63 6.86
CA TRP A 144 -13.77 -5.65 7.60
C TRP A 144 -12.86 -6.57 8.41
N VAL A 145 -11.78 -7.07 7.79
CA VAL A 145 -10.79 -7.90 8.51
C VAL A 145 -10.09 -7.11 9.63
N PHE A 146 -9.74 -5.85 9.38
CA PHE A 146 -9.09 -5.00 10.38
C PHE A 146 -9.99 -4.72 11.58
N GLU A 147 -11.29 -4.46 11.35
CA GLU A 147 -12.27 -4.26 12.40
C GLU A 147 -12.45 -5.50 13.27
N ASP A 148 -12.49 -6.68 12.66
CA ASP A 148 -12.56 -7.97 13.35
C ASP A 148 -11.31 -8.22 14.21
N CYS A 149 -10.11 -8.08 13.63
CA CYS A 149 -8.85 -8.20 14.38
C CYS A 149 -8.77 -7.19 15.54
N ALA A 150 -9.16 -5.93 15.33
CA ALA A 150 -9.17 -4.94 16.39
C ALA A 150 -10.13 -5.34 17.52
N ALA A 151 -11.33 -5.86 17.19
CA ALA A 151 -12.28 -6.35 18.17
C ALA A 151 -11.72 -7.53 18.98
N GLU A 152 -11.05 -8.47 18.33
CA GLU A 152 -10.40 -9.61 18.97
C GLU A 152 -9.23 -9.19 19.88
N TRP A 153 -8.37 -8.28 19.42
CA TRP A 153 -7.22 -7.80 20.20
C TRP A 153 -7.61 -6.84 21.33
N GLY A 154 -8.80 -6.24 21.25
CA GLY A 154 -9.25 -5.20 22.18
C GLY A 154 -8.50 -3.88 22.05
N SER A 155 -7.64 -3.73 21.04
CA SER A 155 -6.87 -2.51 20.76
C SER A 155 -6.52 -2.40 19.27
N LEU A 156 -6.17 -1.19 18.83
CA LEU A 156 -5.48 -1.00 17.56
C LEU A 156 -4.01 -1.44 17.66
N PRO A 157 -3.31 -1.66 16.53
CA PRO A 157 -1.87 -1.91 16.55
C PRO A 157 -1.13 -0.81 17.32
N PRO A 158 -0.30 -1.16 18.31
CA PRO A 158 0.32 -0.19 19.21
C PRO A 158 1.44 0.63 18.55
N ASP A 159 2.01 0.12 17.45
CA ASP A 159 3.11 0.73 16.73
C ASP A 159 3.09 0.36 15.24
N GLU A 160 4.01 0.96 14.49
CA GLU A 160 4.18 0.73 13.07
C GLU A 160 4.63 -0.71 12.74
N ILE A 161 5.34 -1.38 13.65
CA ILE A 161 5.81 -2.75 13.41
C ILE A 161 4.61 -3.70 13.39
N MET A 162 3.71 -3.57 14.37
CA MET A 162 2.51 -4.38 14.48
C MET A 162 1.50 -4.07 13.36
N ALA A 163 1.35 -2.80 12.98
CA ALA A 163 0.60 -2.44 11.78
C ALA A 163 1.20 -3.11 10.54
N GLY A 164 2.54 -3.19 10.46
CA GLY A 164 3.25 -3.75 9.32
C GLY A 164 3.07 -5.24 9.14
N ARG A 165 2.91 -5.96 10.25
CA ARG A 165 2.56 -7.38 10.24
C ARG A 165 1.17 -7.59 9.65
N PHE A 166 0.20 -6.75 10.02
CA PHE A 166 -1.13 -6.78 9.42
C PHE A 166 -1.08 -6.48 7.91
N ASP A 167 -0.32 -5.43 7.51
CA ASP A 167 -0.13 -5.10 6.10
C ASP A 167 0.43 -6.30 5.31
N ALA A 168 1.49 -6.93 5.83
CA ALA A 168 2.11 -8.10 5.21
C ALA A 168 1.11 -9.26 5.04
N GLN A 169 0.29 -9.55 6.05
CA GLN A 169 -0.75 -10.58 5.97
C GLN A 169 -1.79 -10.26 4.88
N MET A 170 -2.25 -9.01 4.82
CA MET A 170 -3.25 -8.58 3.82
C MET A 170 -2.68 -8.56 2.40
N ASN A 171 -1.38 -8.36 2.25
CA ASN A 171 -0.67 -8.35 0.98
C ASN A 171 -0.21 -9.74 0.52
N ASP A 172 -0.09 -10.73 1.41
CA ASP A 172 0.10 -12.15 1.07
C ASP A 172 -1.24 -12.91 0.92
N THR A 173 -2.33 -12.19 0.70
CA THR A 173 -3.65 -12.77 0.40
C THR A 173 -3.93 -12.65 -1.10
N LEU A 174 -4.29 -13.77 -1.74
CA LEU A 174 -4.63 -13.79 -3.17
C LEU A 174 -5.78 -12.83 -3.50
N ARG A 175 -5.57 -12.02 -4.53
CA ARG A 175 -6.58 -11.10 -5.07
C ARG A 175 -6.83 -11.36 -6.55
N ASN A 176 -7.97 -10.89 -7.03
CA ASN A 176 -8.27 -10.80 -8.45
C ASN A 176 -8.76 -9.39 -8.77
N SER A 177 -8.63 -8.96 -10.01
CA SER A 177 -9.19 -7.68 -10.44
C SER A 177 -9.56 -7.73 -11.92
N LYS A 178 -10.50 -6.88 -12.33
CA LYS A 178 -10.91 -6.79 -13.74
C LYS A 178 -9.70 -6.32 -14.56
N GLY A 179 -9.16 -7.19 -15.40
CA GLY A 179 -7.95 -6.95 -16.19
C GLY A 179 -6.81 -7.93 -15.92
N HIS A 180 -6.82 -8.62 -14.77
CA HIS A 180 -5.91 -9.74 -14.50
C HIS A 180 -6.60 -11.06 -14.81
N LYS A 181 -5.93 -11.93 -15.58
CA LYS A 181 -6.46 -13.26 -15.94
C LYS A 181 -6.44 -14.24 -14.76
N ASP A 182 -5.40 -14.15 -13.94
CA ASP A 182 -5.16 -15.05 -12.82
C ASP A 182 -5.19 -14.31 -11.47
N TYR A 183 -5.31 -15.08 -10.40
CA TYR A 183 -5.10 -14.54 -9.05
C TYR A 183 -3.62 -14.16 -8.86
N PHE A 184 -3.38 -13.11 -8.08
CA PHE A 184 -2.05 -12.61 -7.79
C PHE A 184 -1.91 -12.23 -6.31
N TYR A 185 -0.67 -12.14 -5.84
CA TYR A 185 -0.34 -11.63 -4.52
C TYR A 185 0.07 -10.15 -4.62
N PRO A 186 -0.60 -9.24 -3.90
CA PRO A 186 -0.25 -7.82 -3.91
C PRO A 186 1.21 -7.48 -3.54
N ASP A 187 1.80 -8.22 -2.61
CA ASP A 187 3.20 -8.04 -2.21
C ASP A 187 4.18 -8.39 -3.35
N GLU A 188 3.91 -9.44 -4.11
CA GLU A 188 4.67 -9.84 -5.29
C GLU A 188 4.56 -8.79 -6.40
N GLU A 189 3.34 -8.36 -6.71
CA GLU A 189 3.11 -7.37 -7.76
C GLU A 189 3.75 -6.03 -7.39
N MET A 190 3.71 -5.64 -6.12
CA MET A 190 4.41 -4.44 -5.65
C MET A 190 5.93 -4.59 -5.67
N MET A 191 6.47 -5.74 -5.31
CA MET A 191 7.91 -5.99 -5.42
C MET A 191 8.37 -5.92 -6.88
N VAL A 192 7.62 -6.52 -7.80
CA VAL A 192 7.94 -6.49 -9.25
C VAL A 192 7.86 -5.07 -9.79
N HIS A 193 6.81 -4.34 -9.43
CA HIS A 193 6.69 -2.91 -9.73
C HIS A 193 7.91 -2.13 -9.23
N TRP A 194 8.27 -2.31 -7.96
CA TRP A 194 9.38 -1.60 -7.34
C TRP A 194 10.73 -1.92 -7.98
N LEU A 195 11.01 -3.19 -8.25
CA LEU A 195 12.25 -3.62 -8.90
C LEU A 195 12.37 -3.03 -10.32
N ARG A 196 11.27 -3.00 -11.06
CA ARG A 196 11.25 -2.41 -12.41
C ARG A 196 11.46 -0.90 -12.34
N THR A 197 10.61 -0.21 -11.57
CA THR A 197 10.52 1.25 -11.57
C THR A 197 11.71 1.91 -10.86
N TYR A 198 12.12 1.39 -9.71
CA TYR A 198 13.12 2.04 -8.86
C TYR A 198 14.45 1.30 -8.79
N CYS A 199 14.51 -0.01 -9.04
CA CYS A 199 15.80 -0.72 -9.14
C CYS A 199 16.34 -0.77 -10.58
N GLY A 200 15.51 -0.49 -11.59
CA GLY A 200 15.90 -0.53 -13.00
C GLY A 200 16.18 -1.95 -13.51
N LEU A 201 15.56 -2.95 -12.91
CA LEU A 201 15.70 -4.34 -13.36
C LEU A 201 14.94 -4.57 -14.67
N ASP A 202 15.55 -5.35 -15.55
CA ASP A 202 14.90 -5.86 -16.75
C ASP A 202 14.02 -7.09 -16.45
N GLU A 203 13.30 -7.58 -17.46
CA GLU A 203 12.39 -8.73 -17.30
C GLU A 203 13.12 -10.02 -16.88
N LEU A 204 14.39 -10.19 -17.25
CA LEU A 204 15.19 -11.34 -16.83
C LEU A 204 15.49 -11.28 -15.33
N GLY A 205 15.90 -10.11 -14.82
CA GLY A 205 16.09 -9.87 -13.39
C GLY A 205 14.80 -10.01 -12.58
N ILE A 206 13.70 -9.50 -13.11
CA ILE A 206 12.38 -9.63 -12.49
C ILE A 206 11.95 -11.10 -12.41
N GLN A 207 12.13 -11.87 -13.47
CA GLN A 207 11.80 -13.29 -13.46
C GLN A 207 12.66 -14.06 -12.46
N ALA A 208 13.95 -13.75 -12.36
CA ALA A 208 14.85 -14.35 -11.37
C ALA A 208 14.39 -14.04 -9.92
N ALA A 209 13.95 -12.81 -9.65
CA ALA A 209 13.40 -12.44 -8.35
C ALA A 209 12.10 -13.19 -8.02
N ARG A 210 11.18 -13.34 -8.99
CA ARG A 210 9.96 -14.15 -8.85
C ARG A 210 10.28 -15.62 -8.55
N ASP A 211 11.23 -16.19 -9.27
CA ASP A 211 11.65 -17.58 -9.09
C ASP A 211 12.28 -17.79 -7.70
N ARG A 212 13.10 -16.85 -7.23
CA ARG A 212 13.69 -16.92 -5.89
C ARG A 212 12.62 -16.84 -4.80
N ARG A 213 11.67 -15.92 -4.90
CA ARG A 213 10.53 -15.84 -3.97
C ARG A 213 9.80 -17.18 -3.89
N LYS A 214 9.52 -17.81 -5.04
CA LYS A 214 8.84 -19.11 -5.12
C LYS A 214 9.65 -20.22 -4.42
N GLN A 215 10.97 -20.21 -4.58
CA GLN A 215 11.87 -21.15 -3.90
C GLN A 215 11.84 -20.95 -2.39
N VAL A 216 12.00 -19.72 -1.90
CA VAL A 216 11.92 -19.42 -0.44
C VAL A 216 10.59 -19.88 0.15
N ARG A 217 9.47 -19.63 -0.53
CA ARG A 217 8.16 -20.10 -0.08
C ARG A 217 8.05 -21.63 -0.05
N GLN A 218 8.74 -22.33 -0.94
CA GLN A 218 8.80 -23.79 -0.92
C GLN A 218 9.67 -24.30 0.25
N GLU A 219 10.85 -23.71 0.44
CA GLU A 219 11.78 -24.02 1.53
C GLU A 219 11.10 -23.86 2.91
N LEU A 220 10.35 -22.76 3.12
CA LEU A 220 9.60 -22.54 4.36
C LEU A 220 8.51 -23.59 4.58
N ARG A 221 7.73 -23.93 3.55
CA ARG A 221 6.71 -25.00 3.64
C ARG A 221 7.33 -26.37 3.92
N ASP A 222 8.52 -26.63 3.38
CA ASP A 222 9.24 -27.87 3.65
C ASP A 222 9.71 -27.90 5.10
N LEU A 223 10.29 -26.81 5.60
CA LEU A 223 10.72 -26.69 6.99
C LEU A 223 9.56 -26.86 7.99
N GLU A 224 8.43 -26.19 7.76
CA GLU A 224 7.23 -26.33 8.60
C GLU A 224 6.72 -27.77 8.66
N ARG A 225 6.71 -28.48 7.53
CA ARG A 225 6.33 -29.90 7.50
C ARG A 225 7.29 -30.78 8.29
N HIS A 226 8.59 -30.52 8.23
CA HIS A 226 9.57 -31.27 9.02
C HIS A 226 9.40 -31.02 10.52
N LEU A 227 9.12 -29.77 10.92
CA LEU A 227 8.90 -29.41 12.33
C LEU A 227 7.59 -29.95 12.90
N GLN A 228 6.58 -30.22 12.08
CA GLN A 228 5.32 -30.84 12.52
C GLN A 228 5.39 -32.38 12.62
N LEU A 229 6.39 -33.01 12.00
CA LEU A 229 6.56 -34.46 11.95
C LEU A 229 7.65 -34.98 12.91
N GLY A 230 8.41 -34.10 13.56
CA GLY A 230 9.44 -34.41 14.57
C GLY A 230 8.98 -34.03 15.98
#